data_AF-A0A939W0S9-F1
#
_entry.id   AF-A0A939W0S9-F1
#
_cell.length_a   1.000
_cell.length_b   1.000
_cell.length_c   1.000
_cell.angle_alpha   90.00
_cell.angle_beta   90.00
_cell.angle_gamma   90.00
#
_symmetry.space_group_name_H-M   'P 1'
#
loop_
_entity.id
_entity.type
_entity.pdbx_description
1 polymer ?
#
loop_
_entity_poly.entity_id
_entity_poly.type
_entity_poly.pdbx_seq_one_letter_code
_entity_poly.pdbx_strand_id
1 'polypeptide(L)'
;LAALLETRARLDQSGTPYRLCCIGTPAEETLGGKVKMIEGGAFDDVAASIEGHPFHKTMPDPGCLSVARCIISFRGKASHAAIAPEKGINALDAVCEFICAIRRWRPLLGERERVHGIITKGGDAPNIIPEHTEAFYYVRAGSEQAINPLKQHLEELAQQAAKETGCRAEVKWVSAYKGMVFNAPLNEEFIRAWKNRYDEDLPHTNGTEGKGSSDTGDVSYIMPCAQYYFGVTGGEAKALHTVEFREAAGSDPAFQNTMETAAAMSDVAYRYCADEAFRQSVHAAWKSELAKS
;
A
#
# COMPACT_ATOMS: atom_id res chain seq x y z
N LEU A 1 10.29 12.55 -13.60
CA LEU A 1 10.63 13.42 -14.77
C LEU A 1 12.13 13.40 -15.09
N ALA A 2 13.03 13.75 -14.16
CA ALA A 2 14.48 13.78 -14.41
C ALA A 2 15.02 12.46 -15.01
N ALA A 3 14.66 11.31 -14.43
CA ALA A 3 15.04 9.99 -14.93
C ALA A 3 14.61 9.76 -16.39
N LEU A 4 13.41 10.22 -16.77
CA LEU A 4 12.91 10.09 -18.14
C LEU A 4 13.74 10.91 -19.12
N LEU A 5 14.08 12.16 -18.76
CA LEU A 5 14.86 13.06 -19.61
C LEU A 5 16.28 12.54 -19.83
N GLU A 6 16.95 12.05 -18.78
CA GLU A 6 18.28 11.43 -18.90
C GLU A 6 18.22 10.15 -19.75
N THR A 7 17.22 9.29 -19.53
CA THR A 7 17.05 8.04 -20.28
C THR A 7 16.85 8.32 -21.76
N ARG A 8 16.00 9.29 -22.08
CA ARG A 8 15.76 9.74 -23.45
C ARG A 8 17.07 10.17 -24.13
N ALA A 9 17.85 11.04 -23.49
CA ALA A 9 19.10 11.55 -24.05
C ALA A 9 20.08 10.42 -24.39
N ARG A 10 20.11 9.35 -23.58
CA ARG A 10 20.97 8.18 -23.80
C ARG A 10 20.46 7.28 -24.92
N LEU A 11 19.14 7.05 -24.98
CA LEU A 11 18.54 6.22 -26.04
C LEU A 11 18.61 6.89 -27.42
N ASP A 12 18.50 8.21 -27.46
CA ASP A 12 18.72 9.01 -28.68
C ASP A 12 20.15 8.81 -29.22
N GLN A 13 21.15 8.64 -28.35
CA GLN A 13 22.54 8.38 -28.74
C GLN A 13 22.78 6.94 -29.19
N SER A 14 22.10 5.96 -28.57
CA SER A 14 22.28 4.54 -28.91
C SER A 14 21.53 4.11 -30.17
N GLY A 15 20.53 4.88 -30.62
CA GLY A 15 19.65 4.52 -31.73
C GLY A 15 18.66 3.40 -31.40
N THR A 16 18.54 3.02 -30.13
CA THR A 16 17.59 2.00 -29.66
C THR A 16 16.16 2.52 -29.80
N PRO A 17 15.24 1.83 -30.49
CA PRO A 17 13.84 2.23 -30.52
C PRO A 17 13.22 2.22 -29.12
N TYR A 18 12.51 3.28 -28.76
CA TYR A 18 11.93 3.42 -27.42
C TYR A 18 10.59 4.12 -27.41
N ARG A 19 9.86 3.92 -26.31
CA ARG A 19 8.73 4.76 -25.90
C ARG A 19 8.87 4.97 -24.39
N LEU A 20 9.00 6.23 -23.98
CA LEU A 20 9.04 6.63 -22.58
C LEU A 20 7.81 7.47 -22.27
N CYS A 21 7.17 7.22 -21.12
CA CYS A 21 6.00 7.97 -20.65
C CYS A 21 6.23 8.44 -19.21
N CYS A 22 5.73 9.63 -18.88
CA CYS A 22 5.59 10.07 -17.49
C CYS A 22 4.09 10.11 -17.17
N ILE A 23 3.66 9.23 -16.27
CA ILE A 23 2.26 9.13 -15.87
C ILE A 23 2.08 9.89 -14.56
N GLY A 24 1.29 10.97 -14.59
CA GLY A 24 0.91 11.70 -13.38
C GLY A 24 -0.17 10.93 -12.62
N THR A 25 0.12 10.49 -11.40
CA THR A 25 -0.74 9.59 -10.62
C THR A 25 -1.25 10.32 -9.36
N PRO A 26 -2.43 10.97 -9.41
CA PRO A 26 -2.94 11.73 -8.27
C PRO A 26 -3.47 10.82 -7.16
N ALA A 27 -3.69 11.37 -5.98
CA ALA A 27 -4.53 10.79 -4.92
C ALA A 27 -4.12 9.39 -4.38
N GLU A 28 -2.83 9.05 -4.43
CA GLU A 28 -2.28 7.81 -3.82
C GLU A 28 -2.68 7.69 -2.33
N GLU A 29 -2.56 8.76 -1.55
CA GLU A 29 -2.88 8.75 -0.11
C GLU A 29 -4.38 8.55 0.23
N THR A 30 -5.27 8.62 -0.77
CA THR A 30 -6.72 8.66 -0.51
C THR A 30 -7.52 7.69 -1.38
N LEU A 31 -7.70 8.03 -2.66
CA LEU A 31 -8.63 7.37 -3.56
C LEU A 31 -7.97 6.22 -4.36
N GLY A 32 -6.64 6.12 -4.33
CA GLY A 32 -5.90 5.17 -5.14
C GLY A 32 -5.98 5.54 -6.61
N GLY A 33 -5.39 6.68 -6.99
CA GLY A 33 -5.49 7.16 -8.36
C GLY A 33 -4.94 6.17 -9.37
N LYS A 34 -3.87 5.43 -9.05
CA LYS A 34 -3.36 4.39 -9.96
C LYS A 34 -4.40 3.29 -10.19
N VAL A 35 -5.16 2.89 -9.18
CA VAL A 35 -6.25 1.90 -9.33
C VAL A 35 -7.29 2.39 -10.33
N LYS A 36 -7.74 3.65 -10.22
CA LYS A 36 -8.70 4.25 -11.16
C LYS A 36 -8.13 4.44 -12.56
N MET A 37 -6.85 4.74 -12.67
CA MET A 37 -6.16 4.84 -13.94
C MET A 37 -5.99 3.47 -14.62
N ILE A 38 -5.76 2.40 -13.86
CA ILE A 38 -5.77 1.02 -14.36
C ILE A 38 -7.17 0.66 -14.90
N GLU A 39 -8.23 0.93 -14.14
CA GLU A 39 -9.63 0.71 -14.60
C GLU A 39 -9.93 1.48 -15.90
N GLY A 40 -9.32 2.65 -16.08
CA GLY A 40 -9.47 3.49 -17.27
C GLY A 40 -8.52 3.18 -18.43
N GLY A 41 -7.68 2.14 -18.33
CA GLY A 41 -6.77 1.72 -19.41
C GLY A 41 -5.52 2.59 -19.58
N ALA A 42 -5.18 3.45 -18.60
CA ALA A 42 -4.03 4.36 -18.69
C ALA A 42 -2.67 3.64 -18.76
N PHE A 43 -2.66 2.35 -18.44
CA PHE A 43 -1.48 1.49 -18.35
C PHE A 43 -1.43 0.41 -19.44
N ASP A 44 -2.45 0.30 -20.31
CA ASP A 44 -2.62 -0.82 -21.25
C ASP A 44 -1.49 -0.98 -22.26
N ASP A 45 -0.81 0.12 -22.60
CA ASP A 45 0.30 0.11 -23.55
C ASP A 45 1.69 0.08 -22.89
N VAL A 46 1.78 0.08 -21.55
CA VAL A 46 3.02 0.21 -20.78
C VAL A 46 3.60 -1.17 -20.46
N ALA A 47 4.89 -1.38 -20.76
CA ALA A 47 5.55 -2.68 -20.61
C ALA A 47 6.19 -2.91 -19.22
N ALA A 48 6.55 -1.83 -18.52
CA ALA A 48 7.05 -1.83 -17.15
C ALA A 48 6.99 -0.40 -16.58
N SER A 49 6.93 -0.27 -15.26
CA SER A 49 6.88 1.03 -14.57
C SER A 49 7.92 1.10 -13.45
N ILE A 50 8.62 2.22 -13.33
CA ILE A 50 9.50 2.48 -12.17
C ILE A 50 9.18 3.86 -11.60
N GLU A 51 9.26 3.98 -10.29
CA GLU A 51 9.06 5.26 -9.59
C GLU A 51 10.02 5.39 -8.40
N GLY A 52 10.11 6.60 -7.88
CA GLY A 52 10.90 6.93 -6.69
C GLY A 52 9.99 7.48 -5.60
N HIS A 53 10.27 7.12 -4.35
CA HIS A 53 9.54 7.58 -3.17
C HIS A 53 10.52 8.15 -2.13
N PRO A 54 10.25 9.31 -1.51
CA PRO A 54 11.11 9.83 -0.45
C PRO A 54 11.06 8.94 0.79
N PHE A 55 12.21 8.74 1.43
CA PHE A 55 12.34 8.00 2.68
C PHE A 55 13.53 8.50 3.50
N HIS A 56 13.88 7.82 4.60
CA HIS A 56 15.04 8.23 5.39
C HIS A 56 16.38 7.88 4.74
N LYS A 57 16.41 6.87 3.87
CA LYS A 57 17.61 6.40 3.17
C LYS A 57 17.28 5.96 1.75
N THR A 58 18.28 5.99 0.88
CA THR A 58 18.19 5.42 -0.46
C THR A 58 18.25 3.90 -0.38
N MET A 59 17.35 3.20 -1.06
CA MET A 59 17.33 1.74 -1.12
C MET A 59 16.47 1.23 -2.28
N PRO A 60 16.69 -0.02 -2.74
CA PRO A 60 15.74 -0.71 -3.62
C PRO A 60 14.34 -0.81 -3.01
N ASP A 61 13.37 -1.23 -3.82
CA ASP A 61 11.97 -1.46 -3.44
C ASP A 61 11.87 -2.62 -2.43
N PRO A 62 11.52 -2.36 -1.15
CA PRO A 62 11.39 -3.38 -0.14
C PRO A 62 10.00 -4.04 -0.14
N GLY A 63 9.20 -3.80 -1.17
CA GLY A 63 7.80 -4.20 -1.28
C GLY A 63 6.85 -3.33 -0.45
N CYS A 64 5.57 -3.68 -0.51
CA CYS A 64 4.53 -3.07 0.31
C CYS A 64 3.47 -4.11 0.70
N LEU A 65 2.72 -3.82 1.76
CA LEU A 65 1.65 -4.68 2.26
C LEU A 65 0.34 -4.43 1.50
N SER A 66 -0.42 -5.49 1.30
CA SER A 66 -1.85 -5.37 0.99
C SER A 66 -2.56 -4.66 2.14
N VAL A 67 -3.51 -3.79 1.82
CA VAL A 67 -4.39 -3.14 2.79
C VAL A 67 -5.82 -3.15 2.27
N ALA A 68 -6.76 -3.55 3.13
CA ALA A 68 -8.18 -3.46 2.88
C ALA A 68 -8.83 -2.64 3.98
N ARG A 69 -9.76 -1.75 3.62
CA ARG A 69 -10.47 -0.86 4.55
C ARG A 69 -11.96 -1.14 4.52
N CYS A 70 -12.58 -1.26 5.69
CA CYS A 70 -14.02 -1.51 5.80
C CYS A 70 -14.69 -0.62 6.85
N ILE A 71 -15.94 -0.27 6.56
CA ILE A 71 -16.90 0.27 7.52
C ILE A 71 -17.76 -0.89 8.01
N ILE A 72 -17.85 -1.06 9.33
CA ILE A 72 -18.72 -2.04 9.97
C ILE A 72 -19.86 -1.26 10.64
N SER A 73 -21.10 -1.59 10.29
CA SER A 73 -22.30 -0.98 10.88
C SER A 73 -23.10 -2.02 11.66
N PHE A 74 -23.45 -1.69 12.90
CA PHE A 74 -24.37 -2.50 13.70
C PHE A 74 -25.71 -1.78 13.84
N ARG A 75 -26.80 -2.50 13.56
CA ARG A 75 -28.17 -1.99 13.67
C ARG A 75 -28.96 -2.79 14.71
N GLY A 76 -29.45 -2.07 15.70
CA GLY A 76 -30.31 -2.56 16.78
C GLY A 76 -31.65 -1.83 16.78
N LYS A 77 -32.10 -1.42 17.97
CA LYS A 77 -33.40 -0.75 18.18
C LYS A 77 -33.34 0.15 19.40
N ALA A 78 -33.72 1.41 19.23
CA ALA A 78 -33.68 2.38 20.32
C ALA A 78 -34.77 2.10 21.36
N SER A 79 -34.45 2.37 22.62
CA SER A 79 -35.40 2.48 23.71
C SER A 79 -34.84 3.36 24.82
N HIS A 80 -35.71 3.80 25.74
CA HIS A 80 -35.26 4.56 26.90
C HIS A 80 -34.54 3.62 27.87
N ALA A 81 -33.25 3.89 28.12
CA ALA A 81 -32.35 2.97 28.84
C ALA A 81 -32.83 2.61 30.24
N ALA A 82 -33.52 3.53 30.94
CA ALA A 82 -34.03 3.29 32.30
C ALA A 82 -35.51 2.85 32.38
N ILE A 83 -36.34 3.12 31.35
CA ILE A 83 -37.80 2.94 31.46
C ILE A 83 -38.24 1.63 30.80
N ALA A 84 -37.65 1.29 29.66
CA ALA A 84 -37.98 0.09 28.92
C ALA A 84 -36.75 -0.50 28.21
N PRO A 85 -35.66 -0.81 28.95
CA PRO A 85 -34.45 -1.37 28.35
C PRO A 85 -34.74 -2.66 27.57
N GLU A 86 -35.65 -3.50 28.05
CA GLU A 86 -36.04 -4.77 27.45
C GLU A 86 -36.67 -4.65 26.06
N LYS A 87 -37.11 -3.45 25.66
CA LYS A 87 -37.69 -3.18 24.34
C LYS A 87 -36.63 -2.79 23.29
N GLY A 88 -35.41 -2.52 23.72
CA GLY A 88 -34.29 -2.09 22.87
C GLY A 88 -33.37 -3.25 22.48
N ILE A 89 -32.55 -3.00 21.47
CA ILE A 89 -31.46 -3.88 21.03
C ILE A 89 -30.22 -2.98 20.90
N ASN A 90 -29.21 -3.23 21.71
CA ASN A 90 -28.12 -2.29 21.91
C ASN A 90 -26.99 -2.47 20.88
N ALA A 91 -26.91 -1.57 19.90
CA ALA A 91 -25.85 -1.59 18.91
C ALA A 91 -24.48 -1.20 19.50
N LEU A 92 -24.42 -0.51 20.64
CA LEU A 92 -23.16 -0.22 21.33
C LEU A 92 -22.54 -1.49 21.93
N ASP A 93 -23.36 -2.39 22.46
CA ASP A 93 -22.86 -3.68 22.96
C ASP A 93 -22.28 -4.51 21.79
N ALA A 94 -22.92 -4.49 20.62
CA ALA A 94 -22.45 -5.22 19.44
C ALA A 94 -21.06 -4.76 18.97
N VAL A 95 -20.82 -3.44 18.90
CA VAL A 95 -19.49 -2.93 18.50
C VAL A 95 -18.45 -3.19 19.59
N CYS A 96 -18.81 -3.14 20.87
CA CYS A 96 -17.92 -3.50 21.97
C CYS A 96 -17.50 -4.98 21.90
N GLU A 97 -18.44 -5.90 21.66
CA GLU A 97 -18.13 -7.32 21.52
C GLU A 97 -17.24 -7.60 20.31
N PHE A 98 -17.51 -6.94 19.17
CA PHE A 98 -16.64 -6.99 18.01
C PHE A 98 -15.21 -6.54 18.33
N ILE A 99 -15.03 -5.42 19.04
CA ILE A 99 -13.70 -4.93 19.43
C ILE A 99 -13.00 -5.91 20.38
N CYS A 100 -13.75 -6.49 21.33
CA CYS A 100 -13.23 -7.55 22.20
C CYS A 100 -12.79 -8.77 21.40
N ALA A 101 -13.53 -9.17 20.37
CA ALA A 101 -13.16 -10.26 19.48
C ALA A 101 -11.88 -9.93 18.68
N ILE A 102 -11.78 -8.72 18.11
CA ILE A 102 -10.54 -8.27 17.45
C ILE A 102 -9.37 -8.29 18.44
N ARG A 103 -9.56 -7.87 19.69
CA ARG A 103 -8.51 -7.90 20.72
C ARG A 103 -8.00 -9.32 20.97
N ARG A 104 -8.89 -10.32 20.95
CA ARG A 104 -8.54 -11.74 21.10
C ARG A 104 -7.88 -12.32 19.85
N TRP A 105 -8.22 -11.81 18.66
CA TRP A 105 -7.64 -12.26 17.39
C TRP A 105 -6.22 -11.74 17.16
N ARG A 106 -5.92 -10.49 17.52
CA ARG A 106 -4.61 -9.85 17.26
C ARG A 106 -3.37 -10.68 17.63
N PRO A 107 -3.31 -11.38 18.78
CA PRO A 107 -2.14 -12.21 19.14
C PRO A 107 -1.93 -13.43 18.24
N LEU A 108 -2.93 -13.82 17.44
CA LEU A 108 -2.89 -14.97 16.53
C LEU A 108 -2.47 -14.58 15.11
N LEU A 109 -2.34 -13.27 14.83
CA LEU A 109 -1.96 -12.76 13.52
C LEU A 109 -0.50 -13.09 13.20
N GLY A 110 -0.25 -13.40 11.93
CA GLY A 110 1.08 -13.59 11.39
C GLY A 110 1.93 -12.32 11.44
N GLU A 111 3.24 -12.49 11.23
CA GLU A 111 4.23 -11.41 11.40
C GLU A 111 3.94 -10.18 10.52
N ARG A 112 3.39 -10.40 9.32
CA ARG A 112 3.01 -9.37 8.34
C ARG A 112 1.51 -9.05 8.30
N GLU A 113 0.73 -9.52 9.28
CA GLU A 113 -0.71 -9.33 9.32
C GLU A 113 -1.11 -8.33 10.40
N ARG A 114 -1.98 -7.37 10.09
CA ARG A 114 -2.44 -6.36 11.07
C ARG A 114 -3.92 -6.09 10.94
N VAL A 115 -4.59 -5.88 12.08
CA VAL A 115 -5.99 -5.45 12.14
C VAL A 115 -6.17 -4.36 13.19
N HIS A 116 -6.57 -3.17 12.75
CA HIS A 116 -6.68 -1.99 13.59
C HIS A 116 -7.78 -1.05 13.09
N GLY A 117 -8.39 -0.29 14.00
CA GLY A 117 -9.54 0.56 13.67
C GLY A 117 -10.04 1.36 14.86
N ILE A 118 -11.12 2.10 14.63
CA ILE A 118 -11.77 2.99 15.60
C ILE A 118 -13.29 2.83 15.54
N ILE A 119 -13.97 3.26 16.60
CA ILE A 119 -15.42 3.53 16.57
C ILE A 119 -15.62 4.92 15.99
N THR A 120 -16.41 5.04 14.92
CA THR A 120 -16.77 6.33 14.30
C THR A 120 -18.11 6.85 14.80
N LYS A 121 -19.00 5.96 15.24
CA LYS A 121 -20.28 6.30 15.88
C LYS A 121 -20.61 5.33 17.01
N GLY A 122 -20.71 5.83 18.24
CA GLY A 122 -20.94 5.03 19.46
C GLY A 122 -22.29 5.25 20.16
N GLY A 123 -23.18 6.06 19.59
CA GLY A 123 -24.46 6.45 20.20
C GLY A 123 -24.57 7.97 20.41
N ASP A 124 -25.80 8.44 20.57
CA ASP A 124 -26.12 9.88 20.53
C ASP A 124 -26.42 10.47 21.92
N ALA A 125 -26.88 9.67 22.89
CA ALA A 125 -27.15 10.11 24.26
C ALA A 125 -27.11 8.93 25.28
N PRO A 126 -26.69 9.17 26.53
CA PRO A 126 -26.52 8.09 27.53
C PRO A 126 -27.84 7.49 28.05
N ASN A 127 -28.96 8.20 27.92
CA ASN A 127 -30.29 7.74 28.36
C ASN A 127 -31.08 6.99 27.25
N ILE A 128 -30.49 6.81 26.08
CA ILE A 128 -31.08 6.12 24.93
C ILE A 128 -30.21 4.92 24.58
N ILE A 129 -30.81 3.73 24.46
CA ILE A 129 -30.12 2.57 23.91
C ILE A 129 -29.74 2.85 22.45
N PRO A 130 -28.46 2.83 22.06
CA PRO A 130 -28.05 3.09 20.69
C PRO A 130 -28.64 2.07 19.71
N GLU A 131 -29.37 2.55 18.70
CA GLU A 131 -29.88 1.70 17.61
C GLU A 131 -28.91 1.54 16.44
N HIS A 132 -27.85 2.35 16.41
CA HIS A 132 -26.87 2.34 15.35
C HIS A 132 -25.48 2.72 15.85
N THR A 133 -24.49 1.90 15.52
CA THR A 133 -23.07 2.19 15.74
C THR A 133 -22.27 1.85 14.49
N GLU A 134 -21.13 2.52 14.34
CA GLU A 134 -20.22 2.32 13.21
C GLU A 134 -18.77 2.25 13.70
N ALA A 135 -17.99 1.41 13.03
CA ALA A 135 -16.55 1.31 13.19
C ALA A 135 -15.84 1.33 11.83
N PHE A 136 -14.62 1.86 11.80
CA PHE A 136 -13.79 1.90 10.60
C PHE A 136 -12.47 1.16 10.85
N TYR A 137 -12.20 0.14 10.03
CA TYR A 137 -11.13 -0.83 10.25
C TYR A 137 -10.27 -1.06 9.02
N TYR A 138 -9.00 -1.35 9.28
CA TYR A 138 -7.96 -1.68 8.31
C TYR A 138 -7.51 -3.09 8.60
N VAL A 139 -7.40 -3.88 7.54
CA VAL A 139 -6.76 -5.20 7.52
C VAL A 139 -5.54 -5.09 6.62
N ARG A 140 -4.41 -5.65 7.05
CA ARG A 140 -3.17 -5.68 6.26
C ARG A 140 -2.59 -7.09 6.24
N ALA A 141 -1.98 -7.46 5.11
CA ALA A 141 -1.25 -8.72 4.97
C ALA A 141 -0.07 -8.56 4.00
N GLY A 142 0.81 -9.56 3.96
CA GLY A 142 1.96 -9.57 3.07
C GLY A 142 1.63 -9.76 1.58
N SER A 143 0.44 -10.25 1.25
CA SER A 143 -0.03 -10.48 -0.13
C SER A 143 -1.56 -10.47 -0.22
N GLU A 144 -2.08 -10.45 -1.44
CA GLU A 144 -3.53 -10.56 -1.68
C GLU A 144 -4.07 -11.94 -1.30
N GLN A 145 -3.32 -13.01 -1.58
CA GLN A 145 -3.70 -14.34 -1.11
C GLN A 145 -3.83 -14.40 0.43
N ALA A 146 -2.95 -13.70 1.15
CA ALA A 146 -2.97 -13.68 2.62
C ALA A 146 -4.05 -12.76 3.22
N ILE A 147 -4.45 -11.67 2.54
CA ILE A 147 -5.44 -10.74 3.10
C ILE A 147 -6.87 -11.28 3.07
N ASN A 148 -7.20 -12.12 2.08
CA ASN A 148 -8.57 -12.61 1.88
C ASN A 148 -9.12 -13.42 3.07
N PRO A 149 -8.39 -14.40 3.64
CA PRO A 149 -8.82 -15.08 4.86
C PRO A 149 -9.02 -14.14 6.05
N LEU A 150 -8.21 -13.10 6.20
CA LEU A 150 -8.35 -12.12 7.29
C LEU A 150 -9.62 -11.28 7.13
N LYS A 151 -9.94 -10.87 5.88
CA LYS A 151 -11.19 -10.15 5.58
C LYS A 151 -12.40 -10.99 5.96
N GLN A 152 -12.41 -12.25 5.53
CA GLN A 152 -13.49 -13.19 5.85
C GLN A 152 -13.62 -13.37 7.38
N HIS A 153 -12.51 -13.55 8.09
CA HIS A 153 -12.56 -13.72 9.54
C HIS A 153 -13.09 -12.46 10.25
N LEU A 154 -12.71 -11.26 9.81
CA LEU A 154 -13.25 -10.01 10.33
C LEU A 154 -14.78 -9.93 10.15
N GLU A 155 -15.28 -10.33 8.98
CA GLU A 155 -16.72 -10.40 8.70
C GLU A 155 -17.43 -11.38 9.62
N GLU A 156 -16.86 -12.58 9.83
CA GLU A 156 -17.38 -13.58 10.77
C GLU A 156 -17.45 -13.04 12.20
N LEU A 157 -16.42 -12.33 12.67
CA LEU A 157 -16.42 -11.70 13.99
C LEU A 157 -17.50 -10.62 14.13
N ALA A 158 -17.73 -9.82 13.08
CA ALA A 158 -18.80 -8.83 13.08
C ALA A 158 -20.18 -9.51 13.12
N GLN A 159 -20.40 -10.57 12.34
CA GLN A 159 -21.66 -11.31 12.36
C GLN A 159 -21.90 -12.01 13.72
N GLN A 160 -20.85 -12.55 14.34
CA GLN A 160 -20.94 -13.16 15.66
C GLN A 160 -21.35 -12.15 16.73
N ALA A 161 -20.72 -10.98 16.77
CA ALA A 161 -21.07 -9.92 17.72
C ALA A 161 -22.51 -9.41 17.53
N ALA A 162 -22.97 -9.32 16.28
CA ALA A 162 -24.36 -8.99 15.98
C ALA A 162 -25.33 -10.06 16.48
N LYS A 163 -25.01 -11.34 16.26
CA LYS A 163 -25.84 -12.46 16.72
C LYS A 163 -25.95 -12.51 18.24
N GLU A 164 -24.85 -12.31 18.96
CA GLU A 164 -24.80 -12.33 20.44
C GLU A 164 -25.67 -11.24 21.07
N THR A 165 -25.83 -10.11 20.38
CA THR A 165 -26.55 -8.93 20.89
C THR A 165 -27.94 -8.74 20.26
N GLY A 166 -28.34 -9.62 19.34
CA GLY A 166 -29.59 -9.50 18.58
C GLY A 166 -29.59 -8.38 17.53
N CYS A 167 -28.42 -7.80 17.22
CA CYS A 167 -28.24 -6.80 16.18
C CYS A 167 -28.15 -7.43 14.78
N ARG A 168 -28.08 -6.57 13.76
CA ARG A 168 -27.61 -6.91 12.41
C ARG A 168 -26.28 -6.23 12.14
N ALA A 169 -25.34 -6.94 11.53
CA ALA A 169 -24.07 -6.38 11.08
C ALA A 169 -24.02 -6.26 9.55
N GLU A 170 -23.47 -5.15 9.07
CA GLU A 170 -23.08 -4.94 7.67
C GLU A 170 -21.60 -4.57 7.62
N VAL A 171 -20.82 -5.24 6.77
CA VAL A 171 -19.42 -4.92 6.51
C VAL A 171 -19.30 -4.44 5.08
N LYS A 172 -18.88 -3.18 4.90
CA LYS A 172 -18.68 -2.56 3.60
C LYS A 172 -17.22 -2.25 3.36
N TRP A 173 -16.61 -2.94 2.41
CA TRP A 173 -15.25 -2.62 1.93
C TRP A 173 -15.29 -1.37 1.04
N VAL A 174 -14.40 -0.39 1.31
CA VAL A 174 -14.45 0.94 0.67
C VAL A 174 -13.22 1.27 -0.18
N SER A 175 -12.04 0.79 0.20
CA SER A 175 -10.83 0.89 -0.62
C SER A 175 -9.80 -0.14 -0.21
N ALA A 176 -9.01 -0.61 -1.17
CA ALA A 176 -7.93 -1.56 -0.94
C ALA A 176 -6.76 -1.26 -1.89
N TYR A 177 -5.53 -1.47 -1.40
CA TYR A 177 -4.33 -1.53 -2.24
C TYR A 177 -3.73 -2.91 -2.11
N LYS A 178 -3.21 -3.43 -3.22
CA LYS A 178 -2.54 -4.71 -3.22
C LYS A 178 -1.11 -4.59 -2.66
N GLY A 179 -0.58 -5.69 -2.15
CA GLY A 179 0.84 -5.80 -1.84
C GLY A 179 1.68 -5.75 -3.11
N MET A 180 3.00 -5.55 -3.00
CA MET A 180 3.86 -5.50 -4.18
C MET A 180 4.14 -6.91 -4.72
N VAL A 181 3.94 -7.14 -6.02
CA VAL A 181 4.53 -8.26 -6.76
C VAL A 181 5.99 -7.92 -7.03
N PHE A 182 6.88 -8.45 -6.20
CA PHE A 182 8.30 -8.07 -6.21
C PHE A 182 9.00 -8.45 -7.52
N ASN A 183 9.83 -7.54 -8.05
CA ASN A 183 10.64 -7.79 -9.23
C ASN A 183 12.14 -7.72 -8.89
N ALA A 184 12.76 -8.88 -8.67
CA ALA A 184 14.17 -8.96 -8.30
C ALA A 184 15.10 -8.36 -9.38
N PRO A 185 14.94 -8.64 -10.70
CA PRO A 185 15.81 -8.06 -11.73
C PRO A 185 15.80 -6.52 -11.76
N LEU A 186 14.64 -5.87 -11.60
CA LEU A 186 14.57 -4.40 -11.52
C LEU A 186 15.30 -3.85 -10.28
N ASN A 187 15.25 -4.56 -9.15
CA ASN A 187 15.92 -4.15 -7.92
C ASN A 187 17.43 -4.36 -7.97
N GLU A 188 17.88 -5.51 -8.47
CA GLU A 188 19.30 -5.80 -8.65
C GLU A 188 19.95 -4.82 -9.63
N GLU A 189 19.23 -4.43 -10.69
CA GLU A 189 19.72 -3.43 -11.64
C GLU A 189 19.83 -2.05 -11.00
N PHE A 190 18.90 -1.65 -10.13
CA PHE A 190 19.00 -0.38 -9.41
C PHE A 190 20.19 -0.36 -8.45
N ILE A 191 20.42 -1.45 -7.71
CA ILE A 191 21.59 -1.61 -6.82
C ILE A 191 22.89 -1.50 -7.65
N ARG A 192 22.96 -2.21 -8.79
CA ARG A 192 24.12 -2.16 -9.70
C ARG A 192 24.34 -0.75 -10.25
N ALA A 193 23.28 -0.07 -10.68
CA ALA A 193 23.34 1.29 -11.20
C ALA A 193 23.85 2.28 -10.15
N TRP A 194 23.33 2.21 -8.92
CA TRP A 194 23.76 3.03 -7.80
C TRP A 194 25.26 2.84 -7.51
N LYS A 195 25.69 1.58 -7.38
CA LYS A 195 27.11 1.26 -7.13
C LYS A 195 28.02 1.79 -8.22
N ASN A 196 27.64 1.69 -9.49
CA ASN A 196 28.45 2.20 -10.60
C ASN A 196 28.57 3.72 -10.62
N ARG A 197 27.54 4.45 -10.18
CA ARG A 197 27.53 5.91 -10.20
C ARG A 197 28.24 6.53 -9.00
N TYR A 198 28.06 5.92 -7.83
CA TYR A 198 28.39 6.56 -6.56
C TYR A 198 29.43 5.78 -5.76
N ASP A 199 29.83 4.58 -6.21
CA ASP A 199 30.70 3.65 -5.48
C ASP A 199 30.16 3.29 -4.08
N GLU A 200 28.86 3.37 -3.88
CA GLU A 200 28.16 3.06 -2.63
C GLU A 200 27.36 1.76 -2.73
N ASP A 201 27.35 0.97 -1.66
CA ASP A 201 26.57 -0.26 -1.58
C ASP A 201 25.17 0.02 -1.03
N LEU A 202 24.15 -0.41 -1.78
CA LEU A 202 22.76 -0.44 -1.30
C LEU A 202 22.43 -1.81 -0.70
N PRO A 203 21.50 -1.87 0.28
CA PRO A 203 21.07 -3.15 0.81
C PRO A 203 20.37 -4.00 -0.26
N HIS A 204 20.54 -5.31 -0.19
CA HIS A 204 19.68 -6.25 -0.92
C HIS A 204 18.33 -6.42 -0.18
N THR A 205 17.30 -6.80 -0.93
CA THR A 205 15.93 -7.01 -0.41
C THR A 205 15.29 -8.18 -1.14
N ASN A 206 14.34 -8.83 -0.46
CA ASN A 206 13.46 -9.83 -1.05
C ASN A 206 12.00 -9.35 -1.18
N GLY A 207 11.74 -8.05 -1.01
CA GLY A 207 10.42 -7.45 -1.13
C GLY A 207 9.50 -7.67 0.09
N THR A 208 10.04 -8.08 1.25
CA THR A 208 9.23 -8.41 2.43
C THR A 208 9.37 -7.45 3.60
N GLU A 209 10.33 -6.55 3.55
CA GLU A 209 10.70 -5.64 4.62
C GLU A 209 9.75 -4.43 4.69
N GLY A 210 9.11 -4.09 3.58
CA GLY A 210 8.17 -3.00 3.45
C GLY A 210 6.92 -3.17 4.31
N LYS A 211 6.60 -2.12 5.08
CA LYS A 211 5.43 -2.06 5.97
C LYS A 211 4.37 -1.04 5.51
N GLY A 212 4.70 -0.22 4.53
CA GLY A 212 3.77 0.73 3.90
C GLY A 212 2.78 0.02 2.99
N SER A 213 1.84 0.79 2.43
CA SER A 213 0.99 0.38 1.31
C SER A 213 1.00 1.51 0.30
N SER A 214 0.94 1.16 -0.98
CA SER A 214 0.92 2.10 -2.09
C SER A 214 0.05 1.50 -3.19
N ASP A 215 -0.66 2.34 -3.93
CA ASP A 215 -1.40 1.91 -5.13
C ASP A 215 -0.47 1.48 -6.29
N THR A 216 0.85 1.61 -6.12
CA THR A 216 1.87 0.98 -6.97
C THR A 216 1.84 -0.55 -6.84
N GLY A 217 1.42 -1.07 -5.69
CA GLY A 217 1.13 -2.49 -5.53
C GLY A 217 0.11 -2.96 -6.56
N ASP A 218 -0.93 -2.19 -6.87
CA ASP A 218 -1.91 -2.54 -7.90
C ASP A 218 -1.31 -2.54 -9.32
N VAL A 219 -0.41 -1.61 -9.64
CA VAL A 219 0.33 -1.59 -10.92
C VAL A 219 1.15 -2.87 -11.08
N SER A 220 1.75 -3.38 -9.99
CA SER A 220 2.57 -4.59 -10.01
C SER A 220 1.80 -5.85 -10.41
N TYR A 221 0.46 -5.86 -10.33
CA TYR A 221 -0.34 -7.01 -10.77
C TYR A 221 -0.59 -7.03 -12.28
N ILE A 222 -0.40 -5.91 -12.98
CA ILE A 222 -0.67 -5.81 -14.42
C ILE A 222 0.60 -5.70 -15.25
N MET A 223 1.73 -5.32 -14.65
CA MET A 223 3.04 -5.26 -15.30
C MET A 223 4.19 -5.34 -14.29
N PRO A 224 5.43 -5.63 -14.72
CA PRO A 224 6.60 -5.46 -13.89
C PRO A 224 6.73 -4.01 -13.39
N CYS A 225 6.93 -3.81 -12.08
CA CYS A 225 7.24 -2.50 -11.54
C CYS A 225 8.19 -2.51 -10.34
N ALA A 226 8.72 -1.34 -10.00
CA ALA A 226 9.50 -1.10 -8.78
C ALA A 226 9.31 0.33 -8.24
N GLN A 227 9.19 0.47 -6.91
CA GLN A 227 9.17 1.74 -6.19
C GLN A 227 10.45 1.89 -5.35
N TYR A 228 11.47 2.56 -5.91
CA TYR A 228 12.73 2.77 -5.19
C TYR A 228 12.59 3.87 -4.14
N TYR A 229 13.32 3.77 -3.04
CA TYR A 229 13.36 4.84 -2.03
C TYR A 229 14.59 5.72 -2.20
N PHE A 230 14.45 7.02 -1.95
CA PHE A 230 15.55 7.97 -1.88
C PHE A 230 15.57 8.72 -0.54
N GLY A 231 16.75 8.83 0.06
CA GLY A 231 16.92 9.43 1.39
C GLY A 231 16.77 10.95 1.42
N VAL A 232 15.86 11.48 2.23
CA VAL A 232 15.64 12.92 2.39
C VAL A 232 16.00 13.45 3.77
N THR A 233 16.43 12.57 4.69
CA THR A 233 16.67 12.91 6.10
C THR A 233 18.13 12.74 6.52
N GLY A 234 19.06 12.58 5.56
CA GLY A 234 20.47 12.33 5.86
C GLY A 234 20.71 11.01 6.59
N GLY A 235 19.83 10.01 6.41
CA GLY A 235 19.92 8.71 7.08
C GLY A 235 19.21 8.63 8.43
N GLU A 236 18.78 9.76 9.01
CA GLU A 236 18.04 9.77 10.28
C GLU A 236 16.66 9.16 10.11
N ALA A 237 16.31 8.16 10.91
CA ALA A 237 15.00 7.53 10.90
C ALA A 237 13.91 8.49 11.42
N LYS A 238 13.35 9.30 10.52
CA LYS A 238 12.19 10.17 10.78
C LYS A 238 10.91 9.48 10.31
N ALA A 239 9.87 9.56 11.14
CA ALA A 239 8.57 8.99 10.81
C ALA A 239 7.93 9.72 9.62
N LEU A 240 7.35 8.95 8.69
CA LEU A 240 6.51 9.48 7.62
C LEU A 240 5.27 10.19 8.21
N HIS A 241 4.70 11.11 7.43
CA HIS A 241 3.49 11.87 7.76
C HIS A 241 3.65 12.83 8.95
N THR A 242 4.87 13.36 9.12
CA THR A 242 5.22 14.34 10.15
C THR A 242 5.64 15.67 9.54
N VAL A 243 5.59 16.74 10.34
CA VAL A 243 6.05 18.08 9.93
C VAL A 243 7.54 18.06 9.62
N GLU A 244 8.30 17.33 10.42
CA GLU A 244 9.75 17.17 10.31
C GLU A 244 10.14 16.44 9.02
N PHE A 245 9.38 15.42 8.62
CA PHE A 245 9.61 14.73 7.34
C PHE A 245 9.30 15.63 6.15
N ARG A 246 8.22 16.42 6.21
CA ARG A 246 7.87 17.41 5.19
C ARG A 246 9.00 18.44 5.01
N GLU A 247 9.52 18.97 6.10
CA GLU A 247 10.63 19.94 6.07
C GLU A 247 11.91 19.32 5.48
N ALA A 248 12.24 18.10 5.88
CA ALA A 248 13.37 17.36 5.33
C ALA A 248 13.23 17.12 3.82
N ALA A 249 12.04 16.70 3.36
CA ALA A 249 11.75 16.48 1.94
C ALA A 249 11.80 17.76 1.08
N GLY A 250 11.63 18.93 1.69
CA GLY A 250 11.72 20.23 1.02
C GLY A 250 13.13 20.83 0.98
N SER A 251 14.15 20.11 1.44
CA SER A 251 15.52 20.62 1.56
C SER A 251 16.37 20.43 0.29
N ASP A 252 17.40 21.26 0.12
CA ASP A 252 18.35 21.11 -1.00
C ASP A 252 19.06 19.74 -1.01
N PRO A 253 19.50 19.16 0.13
CA PRO A 253 20.03 17.79 0.13
C PRO A 253 19.02 16.74 -0.35
N ALA A 254 17.73 16.89 -0.01
CA ALA A 254 16.69 15.99 -0.49
C ALA A 254 16.49 16.11 -2.00
N PHE A 255 16.54 17.33 -2.54
CA PHE A 255 16.51 17.56 -3.99
C PHE A 255 17.71 16.92 -4.68
N GLN A 256 18.92 17.09 -4.15
CA GLN A 256 20.13 16.49 -4.70
C GLN A 256 20.02 14.95 -4.75
N ASN A 257 19.60 14.32 -3.65
CA ASN A 257 19.46 12.85 -3.63
C ASN A 257 18.31 12.35 -4.53
N THR A 258 17.27 13.17 -4.73
CA THR A 258 16.23 12.90 -5.74
C THR A 258 16.85 12.86 -7.13
N MET A 259 17.75 13.78 -7.46
CA MET A 259 18.44 13.82 -8.75
C MET A 259 19.40 12.64 -8.93
N GLU A 260 20.12 12.26 -7.90
CA GLU A 260 21.02 11.09 -7.92
C GLU A 260 20.25 9.77 -8.11
N THR A 261 19.14 9.63 -7.37
CA THR A 261 18.24 8.49 -7.54
C THR A 261 17.63 8.45 -8.94
N ALA A 262 17.20 9.60 -9.47
CA ALA A 262 16.68 9.68 -10.82
C ALA A 262 17.73 9.27 -11.88
N ALA A 263 19.00 9.56 -11.65
CA ALA A 263 20.09 9.18 -12.52
C ALA A 263 20.31 7.64 -12.51
N ALA A 264 20.31 7.02 -11.32
CA ALA A 264 20.36 5.56 -11.20
C ALA A 264 19.12 4.87 -11.82
N MET A 265 17.92 5.43 -11.62
CA MET A 265 16.70 4.98 -12.29
C MET A 265 16.81 5.07 -13.82
N SER A 266 17.55 6.06 -14.34
CA SER A 266 17.80 6.18 -15.77
C SER A 266 18.63 5.02 -16.32
N ASP A 267 19.57 4.45 -15.55
CA ASP A 267 20.29 3.25 -15.98
C ASP A 267 19.38 2.03 -16.08
N VAL A 268 18.48 1.86 -15.10
CA VAL A 268 17.49 0.77 -15.11
C VAL A 268 16.62 0.88 -16.37
N ALA A 269 16.06 2.07 -16.62
CA ALA A 269 15.20 2.30 -17.77
C ALA A 269 15.96 2.17 -19.11
N TYR A 270 17.19 2.69 -19.18
CA TYR A 270 18.04 2.55 -20.36
C TYR A 270 18.34 1.07 -20.66
N ARG A 271 18.77 0.31 -19.65
CA ARG A 271 19.05 -1.12 -19.81
C ARG A 271 17.79 -1.88 -20.20
N TYR A 272 16.65 -1.57 -19.58
CA TYR A 272 15.38 -2.14 -20.00
C TYR A 272 15.11 -1.87 -21.49
N CYS A 273 15.30 -0.66 -22.00
CA CYS A 273 15.09 -0.40 -23.43
C CYS A 273 16.15 -1.04 -24.34
N ALA A 274 17.42 -1.10 -23.92
CA ALA A 274 18.53 -1.52 -24.78
C ALA A 274 18.89 -3.01 -24.72
N ASP A 275 18.59 -3.71 -23.63
CA ASP A 275 18.99 -5.10 -23.37
C ASP A 275 17.76 -6.01 -23.36
N GLU A 276 17.60 -6.79 -24.43
CA GLU A 276 16.48 -7.73 -24.58
C GLU A 276 16.51 -8.84 -23.53
N ALA A 277 17.68 -9.37 -23.20
CA ALA A 277 17.81 -10.44 -22.21
C ALA A 277 17.40 -9.94 -20.83
N PHE A 278 17.76 -8.72 -20.47
CA PHE A 278 17.30 -8.08 -19.24
C PHE A 278 15.78 -7.85 -19.23
N ARG A 279 15.18 -7.37 -20.33
CA ARG A 279 13.70 -7.27 -20.40
C ARG A 279 13.03 -8.63 -20.19
N GLN A 280 13.53 -9.66 -20.85
CA GLN A 280 12.97 -11.00 -20.74
C GLN A 280 13.06 -11.52 -19.30
N SER A 281 14.18 -11.27 -18.60
CA SER A 281 14.32 -11.68 -17.20
C SER A 281 13.37 -10.91 -16.27
N VAL A 282 13.19 -9.60 -16.47
CA VAL A 282 12.22 -8.77 -15.73
C VAL A 282 10.80 -9.34 -15.86
N HIS A 283 10.37 -9.68 -17.08
CA HIS A 283 9.04 -10.24 -17.34
C HIS A 283 8.89 -11.68 -16.85
N ALA A 284 9.92 -12.51 -16.95
CA ALA A 284 9.90 -13.88 -16.44
C ALA A 284 9.79 -13.91 -14.91
N ALA A 285 10.56 -13.07 -14.21
CA ALA A 285 10.50 -12.93 -12.77
C ALA A 285 9.12 -12.44 -12.31
N TRP A 286 8.59 -11.40 -12.96
CA TRP A 286 7.25 -10.89 -12.67
C TRP A 286 6.16 -11.95 -12.80
N LYS A 287 6.11 -12.70 -13.91
CA LYS A 287 5.13 -13.77 -14.11
C LYS A 287 5.23 -14.87 -13.04
N SER A 288 6.45 -15.21 -12.63
CA SER A 288 6.71 -16.20 -11.59
C SER A 288 6.20 -15.75 -10.23
N GLU A 289 6.45 -14.50 -9.83
CA GLU A 289 5.98 -13.94 -8.56
C GLU A 289 4.47 -13.66 -8.56
N LEU A 290 3.92 -13.19 -9.68
CA LEU A 290 2.48 -12.96 -9.84
C LEU A 290 1.67 -14.26 -9.64
N ALA A 291 2.19 -15.40 -10.11
CA ALA A 291 1.54 -16.70 -9.93
C ALA A 291 1.46 -17.16 -8.46
N LYS A 292 2.24 -16.54 -7.56
CA LYS A 292 2.27 -16.83 -6.12
C LYS A 292 1.47 -15.82 -5.28
N SER A 293 0.99 -14.73 -5.89
CA SER A 293 0.49 -13.54 -5.19
C SER A 293 -1.02 -13.54 -4.92
#